data_AF-A0A562IJU1-F1
#
_entry.id   AF-A0A562IJU1-F1
#
_cell.length_a   1.000
_cell.length_b   1.000
_cell.length_c   1.000
_cell.angle_alpha   90.00
_cell.angle_beta   90.00
_cell.angle_gamma   90.00
#
_symmetry.space_group_name_H-M   'P 1'
#
loop_
_entity.id
_entity.type
_entity.pdbx_description
1 polymer ?
#
loop_
_entity_poly.entity_id
_entity_poly.type
_entity_poly.pdbx_seq_one_letter_code
_entity_poly.pdbx_strand_id
1 'polypeptide(L)'
;MATRDVFSEEELARLRGFPELGRAELIRHFTLTSADEAFLRKFRTGRNVLGVAVQLCTLPWLGFVPDEVPAAPAATVGRLSQRLGIAMGELRGYGEREQTRTDHLREVVAYAGWRAMDTGEWKELDEFLFARAMEHDWPKLLFRLACEYLISSRVVRPGVVHLLEHVATARARAREETWTRVAHLLIPRRRDELDLLLVPDVYLGRTPLSWLGIGPTSSSPAAVKAGPRKTAVIAGLDGPLPTETSGANAACLARRSTPRPKDQLNDPR
;
A
#
# COMPACT_ATOMS: atom_id res chain seq x y z
N MET A 1 1.33 -1.56 16.70
CA MET A 1 2.26 -0.75 15.88
C MET A 1 1.53 0.51 15.55
N ALA A 2 2.03 1.67 15.97
CA ALA A 2 1.38 2.92 15.67
C ALA A 2 1.38 3.14 14.15
N THR A 3 0.28 3.67 13.62
CA THR A 3 0.07 4.03 12.21
C THR A 3 1.24 4.86 11.63
N ARG A 4 1.99 5.56 12.51
CA ARG A 4 3.16 6.41 12.20
C ARG A 4 4.45 5.66 11.87
N ASP A 5 4.57 4.35 12.12
CA ASP A 5 5.80 3.59 11.86
C ASP A 5 5.89 2.98 10.45
N VAL A 6 4.83 3.09 9.65
CA VAL A 6 4.76 2.45 8.33
C VAL A 6 5.45 3.29 7.25
N PHE A 7 5.29 4.61 7.30
CA PHE A 7 5.83 5.56 6.34
C PHE A 7 6.54 6.71 7.08
N SER A 8 7.67 7.17 6.56
CA SER A 8 8.29 8.42 7.05
C SER A 8 7.41 9.63 6.74
N GLU A 9 7.65 10.76 7.41
CA GLU A 9 6.90 12.00 7.13
C GLU A 9 7.07 12.47 5.67
N GLU A 10 8.27 12.30 5.10
CA GLU A 10 8.53 12.55 3.68
C GLU A 10 7.75 11.62 2.76
N GLU A 11 7.65 10.33 3.11
CA GLU A 11 6.83 9.38 2.36
C GLU A 11 5.34 9.75 2.43
N LEU A 12 4.85 10.16 3.60
CA LEU A 12 3.47 10.61 3.78
C LEU A 12 3.19 11.88 2.97
N ALA A 13 4.13 12.83 2.91
CA ALA A 13 4.02 14.02 2.08
C ALA A 13 3.93 13.64 0.59
N ARG A 14 4.78 12.73 0.13
CA ARG A 14 4.72 12.20 -1.26
C ARG A 14 3.38 11.53 -1.58
N LEU A 15 2.79 10.79 -0.63
CA LEU A 15 1.49 10.13 -0.83
C LEU A 15 0.29 11.09 -0.90
N ARG A 16 0.46 12.33 -0.42
CA ARG A 16 -0.53 13.40 -0.47
C ARG A 16 -0.34 14.35 -1.65
N GLY A 17 0.85 14.38 -2.24
CA GLY A 17 1.20 15.24 -3.36
C GLY A 17 1.08 14.56 -4.72
N PHE A 18 1.54 15.27 -5.75
CA PHE A 18 1.71 14.73 -7.09
C PHE A 18 3.00 13.91 -7.17
N PRO A 19 2.94 12.66 -7.68
CA PRO A 19 4.14 11.88 -7.95
C PRO A 19 4.86 12.39 -9.20
N GLU A 20 6.06 11.87 -9.45
CA GLU A 20 6.73 12.05 -10.73
C GLU A 20 5.87 11.48 -11.86
N LEU A 21 5.71 12.27 -12.93
CA LEU A 21 4.85 11.93 -14.05
C LEU A 21 5.62 11.24 -15.17
N GLY A 22 5.23 10.02 -15.51
CA GLY A 22 5.69 9.33 -16.70
C GLY A 22 4.97 9.78 -17.98
N ARG A 23 5.64 9.65 -19.14
CA ARG A 23 5.03 9.98 -20.45
C ARG A 23 3.76 9.17 -20.73
N ALA A 24 3.72 7.90 -20.33
CA ALA A 24 2.56 7.03 -20.51
C ALA A 24 1.34 7.50 -19.70
N GLU A 25 1.57 7.95 -18.47
CA GLU A 25 0.54 8.47 -17.57
C GLU A 25 -0.03 9.79 -18.09
N LEU A 26 0.84 10.67 -18.59
CA LEU A 26 0.43 11.93 -19.23
C LEU A 26 -0.54 11.67 -20.39
N ILE A 27 -0.24 10.69 -21.26
CA ILE A 27 -1.10 10.36 -22.39
C ILE A 27 -2.44 9.75 -21.92
N ARG A 28 -2.38 8.86 -20.92
CA ARG A 28 -3.53 8.11 -20.43
C ARG A 28 -4.53 8.97 -19.67
N HIS A 29 -4.06 9.83 -18.76
CA HIS A 29 -4.93 10.52 -17.80
C HIS A 29 -5.19 11.99 -18.14
N PHE A 30 -4.25 12.64 -18.84
CA PHE A 30 -4.35 14.08 -19.16
C PHE A 30 -4.82 14.31 -20.59
N THR A 31 -5.91 13.65 -20.96
CA THR A 31 -6.58 13.81 -22.25
C THR A 31 -8.05 14.12 -22.00
N LEU A 32 -8.50 15.27 -22.50
CA LEU A 32 -9.88 15.73 -22.37
C LEU A 32 -10.70 15.28 -23.59
N THR A 33 -11.90 14.78 -23.33
CA THR A 33 -12.93 14.53 -24.32
C THR A 33 -13.73 15.80 -24.59
N SER A 34 -14.53 15.80 -25.67
CA SER A 34 -15.44 16.91 -25.96
C SER A 34 -16.48 17.13 -24.86
N ALA A 35 -16.88 16.05 -24.15
CA ALA A 35 -17.78 16.15 -23.00
C ALA A 35 -17.10 16.83 -21.82
N ASP A 36 -15.82 16.51 -21.57
CA ASP A 36 -15.04 17.14 -20.50
C ASP A 36 -14.88 18.64 -20.77
N GLU A 37 -14.58 19.03 -22.01
CA GLU A 37 -14.49 20.43 -22.40
C GLU A 37 -15.84 21.16 -22.21
N ALA A 38 -16.96 20.53 -22.54
CA ALA A 38 -18.29 21.09 -22.33
C ALA A 38 -18.61 21.26 -20.83
N PHE A 39 -18.21 20.30 -19.99
CA PHE A 39 -18.30 20.41 -18.53
C PHE A 39 -17.46 21.58 -18.01
N LEU A 40 -16.22 21.70 -18.47
CA LEU A 40 -15.27 22.74 -18.05
C LEU A 40 -15.71 24.16 -18.44
N ARG A 41 -16.49 24.34 -19.51
CA ARG A 41 -17.02 25.66 -19.91
C ARG A 41 -18.00 26.27 -18.91
N LYS A 42 -18.49 25.50 -17.94
CA LYS A 42 -19.36 26.02 -16.85
C LYS A 42 -18.60 26.95 -15.90
N PHE A 43 -17.28 26.83 -15.82
CA PHE A 43 -16.45 27.64 -14.94
C PHE A 43 -16.07 28.96 -15.63
N ARG A 44 -16.20 30.09 -14.90
CA ARG A 44 -16.20 31.44 -15.49
C ARG A 44 -14.83 32.04 -15.79
N THR A 45 -13.76 31.58 -15.14
CA THR A 45 -12.41 32.17 -15.26
C THR A 45 -11.40 31.16 -15.77
N GLY A 46 -10.39 31.61 -16.53
CA GLY A 46 -9.31 30.75 -17.01
C GLY A 46 -8.64 29.96 -15.88
N ARG A 47 -8.36 30.64 -14.76
CA ARG A 47 -7.93 30.03 -13.49
C ARG A 47 -8.82 28.86 -13.05
N ASN A 48 -10.13 29.05 -12.98
CA ASN A 48 -11.04 28.01 -12.50
C ASN A 48 -11.17 26.87 -13.50
N VAL A 49 -11.28 27.18 -14.79
CA VAL A 49 -11.35 26.18 -15.86
C VAL A 49 -10.10 25.30 -15.84
N LEU A 50 -8.90 25.89 -15.78
CA LEU A 50 -7.65 25.16 -15.76
C LEU A 50 -7.48 24.36 -14.46
N GLY A 51 -7.81 24.94 -13.31
CA GLY A 51 -7.75 24.23 -12.03
C GLY A 51 -8.69 23.03 -11.96
N VAL A 52 -9.94 23.17 -12.43
CA VAL A 52 -10.90 22.07 -12.50
C VAL A 52 -10.44 21.00 -13.50
N ALA A 53 -9.86 21.39 -14.64
CA ALA A 53 -9.31 20.44 -15.60
C ALA A 53 -8.19 19.59 -14.99
N VAL A 54 -7.31 20.21 -14.18
CA VAL A 54 -6.27 19.47 -13.44
C VAL A 54 -6.92 18.48 -12.47
N GLN A 55 -7.93 18.91 -11.69
CA GLN A 55 -8.62 18.00 -10.77
C GLN A 55 -9.26 16.81 -11.50
N LEU A 56 -9.96 17.08 -12.60
CA LEU A 56 -10.65 16.08 -13.42
C LEU A 56 -9.70 15.01 -13.96
N CYS A 57 -8.54 15.40 -14.47
CA CYS A 57 -7.54 14.46 -14.97
C CYS A 57 -6.75 13.76 -13.85
N THR A 58 -6.59 14.41 -12.69
CA THR A 58 -5.84 13.85 -11.56
C THR A 58 -6.61 12.75 -10.84
N LEU A 59 -7.93 12.89 -10.73
CA LEU A 59 -8.75 11.95 -9.96
C LEU A 59 -8.63 10.50 -10.47
N PRO A 60 -8.75 10.20 -11.78
CA PRO A 60 -8.52 8.84 -12.30
C PRO A 60 -7.06 8.37 -12.29
N TRP A 61 -6.10 9.30 -12.15
CA TRP A 61 -4.68 8.97 -12.09
C TRP A 61 -4.26 8.54 -10.68
N LEU A 62 -4.66 9.30 -9.66
CA LEU A 62 -4.20 9.11 -8.29
C LEU A 62 -5.26 8.48 -7.37
N GLY A 63 -6.53 8.49 -7.77
CA GLY A 63 -7.67 8.13 -6.91
C GLY A 63 -8.08 9.22 -5.92
N PHE A 64 -7.40 10.36 -5.92
CA PHE A 64 -7.73 11.55 -5.13
C PHE A 64 -7.17 12.79 -5.83
N VAL A 65 -7.45 13.97 -5.28
CA VAL A 65 -6.90 15.24 -5.76
C VAL A 65 -6.08 15.88 -4.63
N PRO A 66 -4.77 16.16 -4.83
CA PRO A 66 -3.96 16.91 -3.88
C PRO A 66 -4.53 18.30 -3.59
N ASP A 67 -4.36 18.77 -2.34
CA ASP A 67 -4.85 20.08 -1.90
C ASP A 67 -4.21 21.24 -2.67
N GLU A 68 -2.91 21.12 -2.94
CA GLU A 68 -2.12 22.06 -3.73
C GLU A 68 -2.20 21.72 -5.22
N VAL A 69 -3.38 21.90 -5.82
CA VAL A 69 -3.60 21.70 -7.26
C VAL A 69 -2.57 22.46 -8.14
N PRO A 70 -2.12 23.68 -7.81
CA PRO A 70 -1.08 24.37 -8.57
C PRO A 70 0.30 23.70 -8.55
N ALA A 71 0.56 22.75 -7.64
CA ALA A 71 1.78 21.96 -7.59
C ALA A 71 1.79 20.80 -8.61
N ALA A 72 0.75 20.68 -9.46
CA ALA A 72 0.71 19.70 -10.53
C ALA A 72 1.92 19.81 -11.47
N PRO A 73 2.46 18.69 -12.00
CA PRO A 73 3.64 18.71 -12.85
C PRO A 73 3.45 19.62 -14.07
N ALA A 74 4.45 20.45 -14.41
CA ALA A 74 4.32 21.43 -15.50
C ALA A 74 3.91 20.82 -16.85
N ALA A 75 4.30 19.57 -17.12
CA ALA A 75 3.90 18.84 -18.32
C ALA A 75 2.38 18.58 -18.39
N THR A 76 1.71 18.31 -17.26
CA THR A 76 0.25 18.13 -17.22
C THR A 76 -0.46 19.44 -17.46
N VAL A 77 -0.03 20.49 -16.75
CA VAL A 77 -0.59 21.84 -16.85
C VAL A 77 -0.40 22.38 -18.27
N GLY A 78 0.78 22.20 -18.87
CA GLY A 78 1.06 22.63 -20.23
C GLY A 78 0.19 21.94 -21.28
N ARG A 79 -0.04 20.63 -21.14
CA ARG A 79 -0.93 19.88 -22.04
C ARG A 79 -2.38 20.36 -21.95
N LEU A 80 -2.90 20.57 -20.73
CA LEU A 80 -4.26 21.07 -20.51
C LEU A 80 -4.41 22.53 -20.96
N SER A 81 -3.40 23.36 -20.67
CA SER A 81 -3.29 24.75 -21.10
C SER A 81 -3.38 24.87 -22.63
N GLN A 82 -2.58 24.08 -23.36
CA GLN A 82 -2.61 24.05 -24.81
C GLN A 82 -3.97 23.59 -25.35
N ARG A 83 -4.56 22.56 -24.74
CA ARG A 83 -5.85 22.00 -25.16
C ARG A 83 -7.01 22.99 -24.97
N LEU A 84 -6.99 23.75 -23.88
CA LEU A 84 -8.07 24.68 -23.50
C LEU A 84 -7.85 26.10 -24.02
N GLY A 85 -6.66 26.42 -24.54
CA GLY A 85 -6.32 27.78 -24.98
C GLY A 85 -6.15 28.77 -23.82
N ILE A 86 -5.78 28.28 -22.63
CA ILE A 86 -5.62 29.08 -21.40
C ILE A 86 -4.15 29.10 -21.02
N ALA A 87 -3.58 30.26 -20.68
CA ALA A 87 -2.17 30.35 -20.30
C ALA A 87 -1.88 29.55 -19.00
N MET A 88 -0.76 28.81 -18.95
CA MET A 88 -0.38 28.03 -17.76
C MET A 88 -0.33 28.87 -16.48
N GLY A 89 0.06 30.15 -16.59
CA GLY A 89 0.14 31.07 -15.46
C GLY A 89 -1.20 31.35 -14.77
N GLU A 90 -2.32 31.13 -15.45
CA GLU A 90 -3.67 31.29 -14.87
C GLU A 90 -3.93 30.32 -13.72
N LEU A 91 -3.23 29.18 -13.67
CA LEU A 91 -3.36 28.24 -12.55
C LEU A 91 -2.84 28.81 -11.23
N ARG A 92 -1.97 29.83 -11.28
CA ARG A 92 -1.42 30.48 -10.08
C ARG A 92 -2.55 31.11 -9.26
N GLY A 93 -2.57 30.81 -7.97
CA GLY A 93 -3.62 31.27 -7.05
C GLY A 93 -4.96 30.54 -7.21
N TYR A 94 -5.02 29.45 -7.98
CA TYR A 94 -6.15 28.53 -7.90
C TYR A 94 -6.18 27.84 -6.54
N GLY A 95 -7.35 27.82 -5.90
CA GLY A 95 -7.53 27.17 -4.60
C GLY A 95 -7.11 28.00 -3.38
N GLU A 96 -6.77 29.29 -3.53
CA GLU A 96 -6.54 30.21 -2.39
C GLU A 96 -7.74 30.27 -1.44
N ARG A 97 -8.96 30.12 -1.97
CA ARG A 97 -10.18 29.91 -1.18
C ARG A 97 -10.50 28.42 -1.15
N GLU A 98 -10.21 27.79 -0.02
CA GLU A 98 -10.40 26.34 0.18
C GLU A 98 -11.84 25.89 -0.15
N GLN A 99 -12.84 26.69 0.22
CA GLN A 99 -14.25 26.41 -0.05
C GLN A 99 -14.51 26.21 -1.55
N THR A 100 -14.01 27.10 -2.39
CA THR A 100 -14.20 27.03 -3.84
C THR A 100 -13.51 25.82 -4.47
N ARG A 101 -12.32 25.44 -3.98
CA ARG A 101 -11.64 24.22 -4.42
C ARG A 101 -12.46 22.97 -4.09
N THR A 102 -12.97 22.90 -2.86
CA THR A 102 -13.75 21.76 -2.38
C THR A 102 -15.09 21.64 -3.11
N ASP A 103 -15.76 22.77 -3.40
CA ASP A 103 -16.99 22.77 -4.19
C ASP A 103 -16.75 22.29 -5.63
N HIS A 104 -15.69 22.79 -6.27
CA HIS A 104 -15.27 22.29 -7.59
C HIS A 104 -14.94 20.80 -7.58
N LEU A 105 -14.26 20.30 -6.55
CA LEU A 105 -13.96 18.88 -6.42
C LEU A 105 -15.23 18.04 -6.36
N ARG A 106 -16.26 18.48 -5.64
CA ARG A 106 -17.57 17.79 -5.60
C ARG A 106 -18.21 17.72 -6.97
N GLU A 107 -18.17 18.81 -7.74
CA GLU A 107 -18.68 18.82 -9.12
C GLU A 107 -17.89 17.85 -10.02
N VAL A 108 -16.56 17.81 -9.89
CA VAL A 108 -15.70 16.87 -10.63
C VAL A 108 -16.02 15.42 -10.29
N VAL A 109 -16.14 15.11 -8.99
CA VAL A 109 -16.46 13.77 -8.50
C VAL A 109 -17.81 13.30 -9.07
N ALA A 110 -18.84 14.15 -9.00
CA ALA A 110 -20.15 13.86 -9.54
C ALA A 110 -20.12 13.67 -11.07
N TYR A 111 -19.44 14.56 -11.80
CA TYR A 111 -19.33 14.49 -13.25
C TYR A 111 -18.58 13.24 -13.73
N ALA A 112 -17.47 12.90 -13.10
CA ALA A 112 -16.65 11.75 -13.46
C ALA A 112 -17.24 10.40 -13.01
N GLY A 113 -18.38 10.41 -12.30
CA GLY A 113 -19.04 9.21 -11.77
C GLY A 113 -18.25 8.55 -10.64
N TRP A 114 -17.52 9.36 -9.86
CA TRP A 114 -16.83 8.92 -8.66
C TRP A 114 -17.72 9.09 -7.44
N ARG A 115 -17.42 8.33 -6.39
CA ARG A 115 -18.17 8.34 -5.13
C ARG A 115 -17.26 8.76 -4.00
N ALA A 116 -17.81 9.51 -3.04
CA ALA A 116 -17.10 9.81 -1.81
C ALA A 116 -17.05 8.55 -0.93
N MET A 117 -16.08 8.51 -0.02
CA MET A 117 -15.99 7.45 0.98
C MET A 117 -17.17 7.54 1.95
N ASP A 118 -17.97 6.48 2.06
CA ASP A 118 -19.06 6.36 3.02
C ASP A 118 -18.92 5.10 3.90
N THR A 119 -19.89 4.85 4.77
CA THR A 119 -19.88 3.69 5.68
C THR A 119 -19.93 2.34 4.96
N GLY A 120 -20.61 2.27 3.80
CA GLY A 120 -20.66 1.07 2.97
C GLY A 120 -19.32 0.81 2.31
N GLU A 121 -18.74 1.83 1.67
CA GLU A 121 -17.41 1.71 1.05
C GLU A 121 -16.34 1.34 2.07
N TRP A 122 -16.40 1.86 3.30
CA TRP A 122 -15.45 1.51 4.35
C TRP A 122 -15.54 0.04 4.72
N LYS A 123 -16.76 -0.49 4.82
CA LYS A 123 -16.99 -1.90 5.12
C LYS A 123 -16.44 -2.80 4.00
N GLU A 124 -16.72 -2.47 2.74
CA GLU A 124 -16.19 -3.23 1.59
C GLU A 124 -14.65 -3.20 1.56
N LEU A 125 -14.07 -2.03 1.82
CA LEU A 125 -12.62 -1.88 1.91
C LEU A 125 -12.02 -2.72 3.06
N ASP A 126 -12.66 -2.74 4.22
CA ASP A 126 -12.21 -3.54 5.37
C ASP A 126 -12.27 -5.04 5.10
N GLU A 127 -13.32 -5.52 4.43
CA GLU A 127 -13.44 -6.91 4.00
C GLU A 127 -12.34 -7.27 2.98
N PHE A 128 -12.11 -6.41 1.99
CA PHE A 128 -11.03 -6.56 1.02
C PHE A 128 -9.66 -6.60 1.70
N LEU A 129 -9.37 -5.65 2.59
CA LEU A 129 -8.12 -5.55 3.32
C LEU A 129 -7.88 -6.75 4.22
N PHE A 130 -8.92 -7.25 4.89
CA PHE A 130 -8.83 -8.45 5.72
C PHE A 130 -8.44 -9.67 4.87
N ALA A 131 -9.11 -9.88 3.73
CA ALA A 131 -8.77 -10.97 2.82
C ALA A 131 -7.31 -10.90 2.34
N ARG A 132 -6.84 -9.71 1.95
CA ARG A 132 -5.43 -9.49 1.56
C ARG A 132 -4.45 -9.64 2.73
N ALA A 133 -4.84 -9.26 3.94
CA ALA A 133 -4.00 -9.37 5.14
C ALA A 133 -3.80 -10.83 5.59
N MET A 134 -4.78 -11.70 5.32
CA MET A 134 -4.65 -13.15 5.49
C MET A 134 -3.56 -13.74 4.57
N GLU A 135 -3.39 -13.18 3.37
CA GLU A 135 -2.34 -13.59 2.41
C GLU A 135 -0.98 -12.95 2.76
N HIS A 136 -0.94 -11.65 3.06
CA HIS A 136 0.28 -10.88 3.27
C HIS A 136 0.17 -9.91 4.46
N ASP A 137 1.15 -9.92 5.39
CA ASP A 137 1.15 -9.02 6.57
C ASP A 137 1.99 -7.74 6.36
N TRP A 138 2.28 -7.36 5.10
CA TRP A 138 3.13 -6.20 4.83
C TRP A 138 2.30 -4.92 4.64
N PRO A 139 2.41 -3.93 5.54
CA PRO A 139 1.49 -2.78 5.58
C PRO A 139 1.61 -1.87 4.35
N LYS A 140 2.82 -1.68 3.80
CA LYS A 140 3.03 -0.87 2.59
C LYS A 140 2.34 -1.50 1.36
N LEU A 141 2.33 -2.84 1.25
CA LEU A 141 1.63 -3.55 0.19
C LEU A 141 0.11 -3.42 0.34
N LEU A 142 -0.42 -3.67 1.55
CA LEU A 142 -1.86 -3.55 1.81
C LEU A 142 -2.37 -2.14 1.53
N PHE A 143 -1.59 -1.11 1.89
CA PHE A 143 -1.91 0.28 1.55
C PHE A 143 -1.98 0.51 0.03
N ARG A 144 -1.01 0.00 -0.74
CA ARG A 144 -1.03 0.11 -2.21
C ARG A 144 -2.23 -0.60 -2.82
N LEU A 145 -2.51 -1.82 -2.37
CA LEU A 145 -3.67 -2.59 -2.82
C LEU A 145 -4.99 -1.89 -2.50
N ALA A 146 -5.09 -1.22 -1.35
CA ALA A 146 -6.26 -0.40 -1.03
C ALA A 146 -6.42 0.80 -1.97
N CYS A 147 -5.34 1.51 -2.29
CA CYS A 147 -5.39 2.60 -3.27
C CYS A 147 -5.85 2.09 -4.65
N GLU A 148 -5.31 0.97 -5.12
CA GLU A 148 -5.68 0.34 -6.38
C GLU A 148 -7.15 -0.10 -6.39
N TYR A 149 -7.61 -0.72 -5.29
CA TYR A 149 -9.01 -1.11 -5.09
C TYR A 149 -9.94 0.11 -5.22
N LEU A 150 -9.65 1.19 -4.48
CA LEU A 150 -10.48 2.40 -4.48
C LEU A 150 -10.54 3.07 -5.86
N ILE A 151 -9.41 3.12 -6.59
CA ILE A 151 -9.39 3.61 -7.98
C ILE A 151 -10.29 2.72 -8.87
N SER A 152 -10.18 1.41 -8.74
CA SER A 152 -10.96 0.46 -9.55
C SER A 152 -12.46 0.55 -9.28
N SER A 153 -12.85 0.83 -8.02
CA SER A 153 -14.24 0.99 -7.57
C SER A 153 -14.76 2.43 -7.75
N ARG A 154 -13.95 3.33 -8.32
CA ARG A 154 -14.23 4.77 -8.49
C ARG A 154 -14.64 5.47 -7.19
N VAL A 155 -13.95 5.14 -6.11
CA VAL A 155 -14.14 5.78 -4.80
C VAL A 155 -12.98 6.73 -4.55
N VAL A 156 -13.29 7.96 -4.16
CA VAL A 156 -12.26 8.95 -3.81
C VAL A 156 -11.52 8.44 -2.59
N ARG A 157 -10.20 8.26 -2.76
CA ARG A 157 -9.32 7.75 -1.70
C ARG A 157 -9.37 8.70 -0.50
N PRO A 158 -9.65 8.19 0.71
CA PRO A 158 -9.63 8.98 1.93
C PRO A 158 -8.19 9.38 2.30
N GLY A 159 -8.06 10.21 3.34
CA GLY A 159 -6.76 10.64 3.84
C GLY A 159 -5.85 9.47 4.18
N VAL A 160 -4.56 9.60 3.86
CA VAL A 160 -3.54 8.53 4.02
C VAL A 160 -3.52 7.94 5.44
N VAL A 161 -3.73 8.77 6.46
CA VAL A 161 -3.73 8.34 7.87
C VAL A 161 -4.90 7.42 8.17
N HIS A 162 -6.12 7.79 7.79
CA HIS A 162 -7.31 6.97 7.98
C HIS A 162 -7.15 5.63 7.25
N LEU A 163 -6.68 5.66 6.00
CA LEU A 163 -6.46 4.44 5.23
C LEU A 163 -5.45 3.49 5.91
N LEU A 164 -4.39 4.05 6.50
CA LEU A 164 -3.41 3.26 7.26
C LEU A 164 -3.97 2.68 8.57
N GLU A 165 -4.88 3.37 9.24
CA GLU A 165 -5.57 2.84 10.43
C GLU A 165 -6.39 1.60 10.06
N HIS A 166 -7.14 1.65 8.95
CA HIS A 166 -7.88 0.49 8.45
C HIS A 166 -6.95 -0.66 8.04
N VAL A 167 -5.81 -0.36 7.41
CA VAL A 167 -4.77 -1.37 7.15
C VAL A 167 -4.25 -2.00 8.46
N ALA A 168 -4.02 -1.21 9.50
CA ALA A 168 -3.56 -1.73 10.79
C ALA A 168 -4.63 -2.61 11.45
N THR A 169 -5.90 -2.20 11.41
CA THR A 169 -7.05 -2.95 11.93
C THR A 169 -7.21 -4.28 11.19
N ALA A 170 -7.18 -4.27 9.86
CA ALA A 170 -7.29 -5.48 9.06
C ALA A 170 -6.16 -6.48 9.36
N ARG A 171 -4.93 -6.00 9.57
CA ARG A 171 -3.79 -6.84 9.96
C ARG A 171 -3.95 -7.42 11.36
N ALA A 172 -4.42 -6.63 12.33
CA ALA A 172 -4.69 -7.13 13.67
C ALA A 172 -5.76 -8.24 13.64
N ARG A 173 -6.85 -8.00 12.92
CA ARG A 173 -7.93 -8.98 12.69
C ARG A 173 -7.41 -10.25 12.00
N ALA A 174 -6.58 -10.12 10.97
CA ALA A 174 -5.99 -11.27 10.27
C ALA A 174 -5.05 -12.09 11.17
N ARG A 175 -4.31 -11.45 12.08
CA ARG A 175 -3.47 -12.14 13.06
C ARG A 175 -4.30 -12.89 14.09
N GLU A 176 -5.35 -12.27 14.60
CA GLU A 176 -6.29 -12.92 15.52
C GLU A 176 -6.98 -14.12 14.85
N GLU A 177 -7.46 -13.96 13.62
CA GLU A 177 -8.03 -15.05 12.84
C GLU A 177 -7.02 -16.18 12.62
N THR A 178 -5.79 -15.84 12.27
CA THR A 178 -4.70 -16.83 12.12
C THR A 178 -4.49 -17.59 13.43
N TRP A 179 -4.42 -16.86 14.56
CA TRP A 179 -4.27 -17.46 15.88
C TRP A 179 -5.43 -18.41 16.19
N THR A 180 -6.67 -17.98 16.04
CA THR A 180 -7.86 -18.81 16.26
C THR A 180 -7.81 -20.11 15.46
N ARG A 181 -7.37 -20.04 14.20
CA ARG A 181 -7.24 -21.22 13.33
C ARG A 181 -6.11 -22.16 13.72
N VAL A 182 -5.03 -21.69 14.32
CA VAL A 182 -3.85 -22.53 14.63
C VAL A 182 -3.67 -22.84 16.12
N ALA A 183 -4.37 -22.13 17.02
CA ALA A 183 -4.18 -22.24 18.46
C ALA A 183 -4.41 -23.66 18.98
N HIS A 184 -5.40 -24.37 18.41
CA HIS A 184 -5.69 -25.76 18.77
C HIS A 184 -4.59 -26.74 18.36
N LEU A 185 -3.73 -26.38 17.40
CA LEU A 185 -2.57 -27.18 16.99
C LEU A 185 -1.43 -27.07 18.02
N LEU A 186 -1.39 -26.00 18.83
CA LEU A 186 -0.36 -25.74 19.84
C LEU A 186 -0.59 -26.54 21.13
N ILE A 187 -0.59 -27.86 21.04
CA ILE A 187 -0.57 -28.77 22.19
C ILE A 187 0.74 -28.61 23.00
N PRO A 188 0.79 -28.98 24.31
CA PRO A 188 1.95 -28.74 25.16
C PRO A 188 3.27 -29.19 24.53
N ARG A 189 3.30 -30.41 23.99
CA ARG A 189 4.46 -30.95 23.26
C ARG A 189 4.92 -30.04 22.10
N ARG A 190 3.99 -29.52 21.29
CA ARG A 190 4.35 -28.63 20.17
C ARG A 190 4.86 -27.28 20.65
N ARG A 191 4.39 -26.78 21.79
CA ARG A 191 4.92 -25.55 22.39
C ARG A 191 6.36 -25.77 22.80
N ASP A 192 6.66 -26.88 23.47
CA ASP A 192 8.02 -27.24 23.86
C ASP A 192 8.93 -27.39 22.62
N GLU A 193 8.46 -28.06 21.56
CA GLU A 193 9.20 -28.21 20.29
C GLU A 193 9.46 -26.85 19.61
N LEU A 194 8.49 -25.92 19.63
CA LEU A 194 8.67 -24.57 19.08
C LEU A 194 9.61 -23.72 19.94
N ASP A 195 9.54 -23.83 21.26
CA ASP A 195 10.41 -23.11 22.19
C ASP A 195 11.87 -23.57 22.04
N LEU A 196 12.10 -24.87 21.79
CA LEU A 196 13.43 -25.40 21.48
C LEU A 196 14.04 -24.78 20.21
N LEU A 197 13.24 -24.33 19.25
CA LEU A 197 13.76 -23.63 18.06
C LEU A 197 14.37 -22.26 18.39
N LEU A 198 14.06 -21.69 19.55
CA LEU A 198 14.59 -20.41 20.04
C LEU A 198 15.87 -20.57 20.87
N VAL A 199 16.21 -21.78 21.29
CA VAL A 199 17.42 -22.06 22.08
C VAL A 199 18.64 -22.13 21.15
N PRO A 200 19.76 -21.45 21.45
CA PRO A 200 20.99 -21.55 20.66
C PRO A 200 21.50 -22.99 20.61
N ASP A 201 21.72 -23.51 19.41
CA ASP A 201 22.30 -24.83 19.18
C ASP A 201 23.82 -24.70 19.06
N VAL A 202 24.55 -25.47 19.87
CA VAL A 202 26.02 -25.44 19.97
C VAL A 202 26.70 -25.88 18.66
N TYR A 203 26.07 -26.77 17.90
CA TYR A 203 26.58 -27.24 16.59
C TYR A 203 26.25 -26.27 15.45
N LEU A 204 25.13 -25.55 15.53
CA LEU A 204 24.74 -24.54 14.53
C LEU A 204 25.37 -23.16 14.82
N GLY A 205 25.83 -22.93 16.05
CA GLY A 205 26.32 -21.63 16.54
C GLY A 205 25.25 -20.53 16.55
N ARG A 206 23.97 -20.92 16.45
CA ARG A 206 22.79 -20.04 16.37
C ARG A 206 21.53 -20.82 16.72
N THR A 207 20.40 -20.14 16.86
CA THR A 207 19.11 -20.81 17.11
C THR A 207 18.65 -21.59 15.85
N PRO A 208 18.02 -22.77 16.01
CA PRO A 208 17.44 -23.51 14.89
C PRO A 208 16.47 -22.66 14.05
N LEU A 209 15.70 -21.76 14.67
CA LEU A 209 14.80 -20.84 13.97
C LEU A 209 15.56 -19.88 13.03
N SER A 210 16.65 -19.27 13.54
CA SER A 210 17.53 -18.40 12.73
C SER A 210 18.18 -19.18 11.59
N TRP A 211 18.62 -20.41 11.87
CA TRP A 211 19.15 -21.29 10.84
C TRP A 211 18.12 -21.63 9.76
N LEU A 212 16.88 -21.98 10.13
CA LEU A 212 15.79 -22.27 9.20
C LEU A 212 15.48 -21.09 8.29
N GLY A 213 15.45 -19.86 8.82
CA GLY A 213 15.14 -18.63 8.09
C GLY A 213 16.16 -18.21 7.02
N ILE A 214 17.37 -18.78 7.01
CA ILE A 214 18.41 -18.43 6.02
C ILE A 214 18.18 -19.20 4.72
N GLY A 215 17.79 -18.51 3.65
CA GLY A 215 17.72 -19.12 2.32
C GLY A 215 19.09 -19.63 1.84
N PRO A 216 19.15 -20.53 0.85
CA PRO A 216 20.43 -20.91 0.23
C PRO A 216 21.08 -19.67 -0.40
N THR A 217 22.22 -19.25 0.15
CA THR A 217 22.97 -18.05 -0.27
C THR A 217 24.06 -18.33 -1.31
N SER A 218 24.28 -19.59 -1.68
CA SER A 218 25.22 -20.02 -2.72
C SER A 218 24.78 -21.33 -3.36
N SER A 219 25.29 -21.64 -4.56
CA SER A 219 25.12 -22.91 -5.27
C SER A 219 26.17 -23.96 -4.88
N SER A 220 26.71 -23.90 -3.67
CA SER A 220 27.69 -24.87 -3.18
C SER A 220 27.02 -26.22 -2.85
N PRO A 221 27.73 -27.36 -2.97
CA PRO A 221 27.21 -28.67 -2.55
C PRO A 221 26.72 -28.71 -1.09
N ALA A 222 27.31 -27.90 -0.21
CA ALA A 222 26.87 -27.75 1.18
C ALA A 222 25.52 -27.03 1.30
N ALA A 223 25.29 -25.98 0.49
CA ALA A 223 24.02 -25.27 0.45
C ALA A 223 22.89 -26.13 -0.14
N VAL A 224 23.19 -26.98 -1.14
CA VAL A 224 22.23 -27.95 -1.70
C VAL A 224 21.83 -29.01 -0.66
N LYS A 225 22.79 -29.52 0.14
CA LYS A 225 22.51 -30.49 1.22
C LYS A 225 21.78 -29.89 2.42
N ALA A 226 21.88 -28.57 2.63
CA ALA A 226 21.19 -27.89 3.72
C ALA A 226 19.67 -27.85 3.53
N GLY A 227 19.17 -27.81 2.28
CA GLY A 227 17.73 -27.80 1.97
C GLY A 227 16.98 -29.02 2.51
N PRO A 228 17.38 -30.26 2.15
CA PRO A 228 16.76 -31.49 2.65
C PRO A 228 16.77 -31.62 4.18
N ARG A 229 17.84 -31.12 4.83
CA ARG A 229 17.95 -31.12 6.29
C ARG A 229 16.92 -30.19 6.94
N LYS A 230 16.65 -29.04 6.33
CA LYS A 230 15.61 -28.11 6.80
C LYS A 230 14.21 -28.66 6.61
N THR A 231 13.94 -29.28 5.47
CA THR A 231 12.63 -29.92 5.22
C THR A 231 12.37 -31.07 6.20
N ALA A 232 13.40 -31.83 6.58
CA ALA A 232 13.26 -32.88 7.60
C ALA A 232 12.91 -32.31 8.98
N VAL A 233 13.54 -31.20 9.39
CA VAL A 233 13.21 -30.51 10.65
C VAL A 233 11.77 -29.98 10.62
N ILE A 234 11.33 -29.38 9.51
CA ILE A 234 9.96 -28.88 9.37
C ILE A 234 8.94 -30.02 9.34
N ALA A 235 9.25 -31.12 8.65
CA ALA A 235 8.40 -32.31 8.59
C ALA A 235 8.27 -32.99 9.95
N GLY A 236 9.33 -32.99 10.77
CA GLY A 236 9.31 -33.54 12.13
C GLY A 236 8.51 -32.73 13.16
N LEU A 237 8.03 -31.52 12.81
CA LEU A 237 7.18 -30.68 13.66
C LEU A 237 5.67 -30.97 13.47
N ASP A 238 5.31 -32.02 12.71
CA ASP A 238 3.94 -32.57 12.52
C ASP A 238 2.83 -31.52 12.24
N GLY A 239 3.15 -30.42 11.55
CA GLY A 239 2.15 -29.52 10.98
C GLY A 239 1.64 -30.08 9.64
N PRO A 240 0.33 -30.01 9.31
CA PRO A 240 -0.09 -30.28 7.95
C PRO A 240 0.67 -29.32 7.03
N LEU A 241 1.53 -29.87 6.16
CA LEU A 241 2.08 -29.09 5.06
C LEU A 241 0.86 -28.56 4.28
N PRO A 242 0.77 -27.26 3.96
CA PRO A 242 -0.22 -26.79 3.02
C PRO A 242 0.09 -27.44 1.67
N THR A 243 -0.53 -28.60 1.44
CA THR A 243 -0.58 -29.26 0.15
C THR A 243 -1.28 -28.26 -0.77
N GLU A 244 -0.54 -27.80 -1.78
CA GLU A 244 -0.93 -26.76 -2.73
C GLU A 244 -0.79 -25.32 -2.21
N THR A 245 0.46 -24.92 -1.97
CA THR A 245 0.84 -23.51 -2.12
C THR A 245 1.62 -23.35 -3.42
N SER A 246 0.96 -22.77 -4.43
CA SER A 246 1.63 -22.11 -5.56
C SER A 246 2.84 -21.33 -5.02
N GLY A 247 4.02 -21.51 -5.63
CA GLY A 247 5.35 -21.19 -5.07
C GLY A 247 5.59 -19.76 -4.57
N ALA A 248 4.61 -18.87 -4.65
CA ALA A 248 4.61 -17.53 -4.09
C ALA A 248 4.38 -17.47 -2.56
N ASN A 249 3.67 -18.42 -1.96
CA ASN A 249 3.24 -18.32 -0.55
C ASN A 249 4.28 -18.79 0.47
N ALA A 250 5.15 -19.75 0.13
CA ALA A 250 6.25 -20.17 1.01
C ALA A 250 7.27 -19.04 1.27
N ALA A 251 7.52 -18.21 0.26
CA ALA A 251 8.35 -17.00 0.39
C ALA A 251 7.68 -15.92 1.26
N CYS A 252 6.34 -15.91 1.36
CA CYS A 252 5.60 -14.97 2.20
C CYS A 252 5.58 -15.38 3.68
N LEU A 253 5.47 -16.68 3.98
CA LEU A 253 5.61 -17.19 5.35
C LEU A 253 7.04 -17.04 5.88
N ALA A 254 8.07 -17.28 5.06
CA ALA A 254 9.47 -17.09 5.48
C ALA A 254 9.82 -15.61 5.75
N ARG A 255 9.19 -14.65 5.06
CA ARG A 255 9.39 -13.20 5.30
C ARG A 255 8.66 -12.68 6.54
N ARG A 256 7.68 -13.40 7.10
CA ARG A 256 7.02 -13.03 8.37
C ARG A 256 7.95 -13.19 9.58
N SER A 257 9.02 -13.98 9.46
CA SER A 257 9.83 -14.43 10.60
C SER A 257 11.23 -13.81 10.67
N THR A 258 11.55 -12.77 9.89
CA THR A 258 12.85 -12.08 10.06
C THR A 258 12.85 -11.32 11.39
N PRO A 259 13.68 -11.70 12.38
CA PRO A 259 13.89 -10.88 13.55
C PRO A 259 14.61 -9.60 13.09
N ARG A 260 14.12 -8.42 13.46
CA ARG A 260 14.97 -7.21 13.42
C ARG A 260 16.14 -7.47 14.36
N PRO A 261 17.42 -7.33 13.92
CA PRO A 261 18.53 -7.36 14.84
C PRO A 261 18.38 -6.17 15.81
N LYS A 262 18.30 -6.46 17.11
CA LYS A 262 18.57 -5.48 18.15
C LYS A 262 20.08 -5.46 18.37
N ASP A 263 20.80 -4.75 17.52
CA ASP A 263 22.19 -4.38 17.82
C ASP A 263 22.25 -2.87 17.96
N GLN A 264 22.28 -2.43 19.22
CA GLN A 264 23.21 -1.42 19.73
C GLN A 264 22.80 -1.09 21.17
N LEU A 265 23.45 -1.75 22.14
CA LEU A 265 23.74 -1.12 23.43
C LEU A 265 24.99 -1.76 24.05
N ASN A 266 25.94 -0.88 24.36
CA ASN A 266 27.08 -0.99 25.27
C ASN A 266 28.36 -1.70 24.82
N ASP A 267 29.25 -0.85 24.31
CA ASP A 267 30.72 -0.95 24.38
C ASP A 267 31.20 -0.56 25.80
N PRO A 268 31.99 -1.38 26.52
CA PRO A 268 32.64 -0.95 27.75
C PRO A 268 34.08 -0.47 27.45
N ARG A 269 34.42 0.69 28.01
CA ARG A 269 35.81 1.06 28.28
C ARG A 269 36.42 0.15 29.35
#